data_AF-A0A254S3V5-F1
#
_entry.id   AF-A0A254S3V5-F1
#
_cell.length_a   1.000
_cell.length_b   1.000
_cell.length_c   1.000
_cell.angle_alpha   90.00
_cell.angle_beta   90.00
_cell.angle_gamma   90.00
#
_symmetry.space_group_name_H-M   'P 1'
#
loop_
_entity.id
_entity.type
_entity.pdbx_description
1 polymer ?
#
loop_
_entity_poly.entity_id
_entity_poly.type
_entity_poly.pdbx_seq_one_letter_code
_entity_poly.pdbx_strand_id
1 'polypeptide(L)'
;MKKLSVFAAAAAMSLAFTACGGDSSSSNVEREEDSSSSVEESSSSVAEESSSSAKEEKGDLPRGARVATLEDLEKNYSLPLFGTDLYLATGSKLGVFSLWIPDTAWVAFRSDFKDGVLEFSEEGKNGSFLGADFAVADSLQKLFKKGATIKLIVNSEDRLQYSLNGSKYADLKTAKVKISENVISDGSKLNGLTLECKQEKSTVKYSFYEGRYVAESGDEWEAGYYDIQRSKLLMLPTFIEKDSYLPLVTMTVGTDYTMDDATGGQQTCKSSSNKYEAIDHEKIAGEWVADKDGYDWTLTLKDSGKYSVDSKKGNTTVLNNSGVWDVYGNVLLIKNTACSEPEKCLTGIKGVVSGFDAKKGFNLDHSNTEEPSMPTVWTMPQYE
;
A
#
# COMPACT_ATOMS: atom_id res chain seq x y z
N MET A 1 16.30 -40.84 15.83
CA MET A 1 15.15 -40.49 14.97
C MET A 1 14.03 -40.00 15.88
N LYS A 2 13.84 -38.68 16.00
CA LYS A 2 12.69 -38.08 16.70
C LYS A 2 11.99 -37.19 15.69
N LYS A 3 10.75 -37.55 15.36
CA LYS A 3 9.87 -36.80 14.47
C LYS A 3 9.43 -35.53 15.20
N LEU A 4 9.78 -34.36 14.67
CA LEU A 4 9.18 -33.10 15.08
C LEU A 4 7.90 -32.91 14.25
N SER A 5 6.78 -32.92 14.96
CA SER A 5 5.45 -32.56 14.50
C SER A 5 5.39 -31.06 14.23
N VAL A 6 5.24 -30.68 12.97
CA VAL A 6 4.89 -29.33 12.52
C VAL A 6 3.38 -29.18 12.74
N PHE A 7 2.98 -28.33 13.67
CA PHE A 7 1.59 -27.91 13.82
C PHE A 7 1.32 -26.75 12.87
N ALA A 8 0.37 -26.98 11.95
CA ALA A 8 -0.19 -25.97 11.07
C ALA A 8 -1.05 -25.00 11.89
N ALA A 9 -0.69 -23.73 11.90
CA ALA A 9 -1.63 -22.65 12.22
C ALA A 9 -2.30 -22.23 10.91
N ALA A 10 -3.46 -22.84 10.65
CA ALA A 10 -4.34 -22.46 9.57
C ALA A 10 -5.06 -21.16 9.97
N ALA A 11 -4.51 -20.01 9.57
CA ALA A 11 -5.31 -18.80 9.37
C ALA A 11 -5.74 -18.84 7.90
N ALA A 12 -7.04 -18.99 7.67
CA ALA A 12 -7.62 -19.01 6.33
C ALA A 12 -7.27 -17.70 5.59
N MET A 13 -6.44 -17.82 4.56
CA MET A 13 -6.28 -16.78 3.53
C MET A 13 -6.68 -17.39 2.18
N SER A 14 -7.89 -17.91 2.14
CA SER A 14 -8.65 -17.98 0.91
C SER A 14 -9.20 -16.59 0.64
N LEU A 15 -9.01 -16.06 -0.58
CA LEU A 15 -9.86 -14.99 -1.13
C LEU A 15 -11.31 -15.50 -1.07
N ALA A 16 -12.00 -15.22 0.03
CA ALA A 16 -13.38 -15.64 0.25
C ALA A 16 -14.31 -14.60 -0.37
N PHE A 17 -14.39 -14.60 -1.71
CA PHE A 17 -15.53 -14.02 -2.40
C PHE A 17 -16.71 -14.99 -2.28
N THR A 18 -17.46 -14.88 -1.18
CA THR A 18 -18.74 -15.57 -1.01
C THR A 18 -19.88 -14.56 -1.07
N ALA A 19 -20.62 -14.57 -2.18
CA ALA A 19 -21.93 -13.94 -2.33
C ALA A 19 -23.05 -14.93 -1.99
N CYS A 20 -23.91 -14.55 -1.04
CA CYS A 20 -25.29 -15.00 -0.71
C CYS A 20 -25.57 -14.52 0.73
N GLY A 21 -26.60 -13.77 1.14
CA GLY A 21 -27.90 -13.43 0.56
C GLY A 21 -29.02 -13.77 1.59
N GLY A 22 -29.46 -12.76 2.37
CA GLY A 22 -30.70 -12.70 3.21
C GLY A 22 -30.77 -13.61 4.46
N ASP A 23 -31.41 -13.27 5.59
CA ASP A 23 -32.32 -12.18 5.93
C ASP A 23 -32.58 -12.11 7.46
N SER A 24 -32.83 -10.88 7.97
CA SER A 24 -33.75 -10.48 9.08
C SER A 24 -33.49 -10.70 10.61
N SER A 25 -33.54 -9.54 11.30
CA SER A 25 -34.30 -9.19 12.54
C SER A 25 -33.62 -9.04 13.92
N SER A 26 -33.43 -7.75 14.27
CA SER A 26 -33.74 -7.00 15.51
C SER A 26 -33.69 -7.64 16.91
N SER A 27 -33.05 -6.93 17.85
CA SER A 27 -33.78 -6.31 18.97
C SER A 27 -32.95 -5.27 19.73
N ASN A 28 -33.66 -4.20 20.09
CA ASN A 28 -33.25 -3.05 20.92
C ASN A 28 -32.74 -3.46 22.30
N VAL A 29 -31.79 -2.69 22.83
CA VAL A 29 -31.80 -2.30 24.24
C VAL A 29 -31.38 -0.83 24.36
N GLU A 30 -32.39 0.01 24.59
CA GLU A 30 -32.23 1.32 25.20
C GLU A 30 -31.73 1.16 26.64
N ARG A 31 -30.84 2.05 27.09
CA ARG A 31 -30.78 2.42 28.50
C ARG A 31 -30.22 3.83 28.69
N GLU A 32 -31.20 4.71 28.88
CA GLU A 32 -31.29 5.82 29.82
C GLU A 32 -30.01 6.48 30.34
N GLU A 33 -29.89 7.74 29.91
CA GLU A 33 -29.67 8.96 30.69
C GLU A 33 -29.56 8.81 32.22
N ASP A 34 -28.53 9.43 32.80
CA ASP A 34 -28.77 10.52 33.75
C ASP A 34 -27.54 11.44 33.94
N SER A 35 -27.75 12.73 33.64
CA SER A 35 -27.45 13.95 34.43
C SER A 35 -26.18 14.01 35.31
N SER A 36 -25.47 15.13 35.53
CA SER A 36 -25.41 16.51 35.05
C SER A 36 -24.28 17.16 35.88
N SER A 37 -23.42 18.00 35.30
CA SER A 37 -23.12 19.33 35.86
C SER A 37 -22.13 20.09 34.98
N SER A 38 -22.66 21.18 34.46
CA SER A 38 -22.02 22.32 33.82
C SER A 38 -21.24 23.17 34.83
N VAL A 39 -20.06 23.65 34.44
CA VAL A 39 -19.59 25.01 34.78
C VAL A 39 -18.61 25.52 33.72
N GLU A 40 -19.09 26.54 33.02
CA GLU A 40 -18.43 27.78 32.58
C GLU A 40 -17.37 27.77 31.47
N GLU A 41 -17.77 28.49 30.41
CA GLU A 41 -16.98 29.00 29.31
C GLU A 41 -15.83 29.91 29.77
N SER A 42 -14.72 29.84 29.06
CA SER A 42 -13.88 31.02 28.81
C SER A 42 -13.22 30.86 27.45
N SER A 43 -13.69 31.68 26.51
CA SER A 43 -13.06 31.93 25.21
C SER A 43 -11.82 32.79 25.38
N SER A 44 -10.69 32.38 24.80
CA SER A 44 -9.77 33.31 24.14
C SER A 44 -8.74 32.55 23.28
N SER A 45 -8.82 32.82 21.97
CA SER A 45 -7.73 32.98 21.00
C SER A 45 -6.41 32.22 21.21
N VAL A 46 -6.11 31.32 20.27
CA VAL A 46 -4.72 31.10 19.82
C VAL A 46 -4.71 31.01 18.30
N ALA A 47 -3.97 31.94 17.69
CA ALA A 47 -3.64 31.97 16.28
C ALA A 47 -2.61 30.89 15.93
N GLU A 48 -2.64 30.49 14.66
CA GLU A 48 -1.56 29.94 13.83
C GLU A 48 -0.36 29.27 14.54
N GLU A 49 -0.20 27.95 14.32
CA GLU A 49 1.09 27.47 13.82
C GLU A 49 0.86 26.48 12.68
N SER A 50 1.30 26.96 11.52
CA SER A 50 1.37 26.28 10.25
C SER A 50 2.15 24.97 10.36
N SER A 51 1.65 23.98 9.61
CA SER A 51 2.40 22.79 9.22
C SER A 51 3.77 23.20 8.68
N SER A 52 4.83 22.90 9.42
CA SER A 52 6.18 22.91 8.87
C SER A 52 6.70 21.49 8.89
N SER A 53 6.91 20.98 7.68
CA SER A 53 7.77 19.84 7.40
C SER A 53 9.10 20.08 8.10
N ALA A 54 9.41 19.29 9.12
CA ALA A 54 10.70 19.32 9.78
C ALA A 54 11.77 18.90 8.76
N LYS A 55 12.41 19.89 8.12
CA LYS A 55 13.75 19.73 7.59
C LYS A 55 14.64 19.51 8.81
N GLU A 56 15.01 18.26 9.10
CA GLU A 56 16.04 17.98 10.11
C GLU A 56 17.30 18.75 9.72
N GLU A 57 17.75 19.62 10.63
CA GLU A 57 18.99 20.36 10.49
C GLU A 57 20.16 19.38 10.35
N LYS A 58 21.18 19.76 9.59
CA LYS A 58 22.46 19.04 9.41
C LYS A 58 23.22 18.73 10.73
N GLY A 59 22.65 18.97 11.91
CA GLY A 59 23.24 18.83 13.23
C GLY A 59 23.02 17.48 13.95
N ASP A 60 22.07 16.64 13.52
CA ASP A 60 21.71 15.40 14.26
C ASP A 60 22.44 14.12 13.82
N LEU A 61 23.34 14.21 12.83
CA LEU A 61 24.13 13.08 12.38
C LEU A 61 25.45 12.97 13.16
N PRO A 62 25.89 11.76 13.53
CA PRO A 62 27.24 11.55 14.04
C PRO A 62 28.28 12.17 13.12
N ARG A 63 29.34 12.74 13.70
CA ARG A 63 30.37 13.45 12.92
C ARG A 63 30.93 12.58 11.80
N GLY A 64 30.87 13.09 10.57
CA GLY A 64 31.37 12.40 9.39
C GLY A 64 30.42 11.34 8.82
N ALA A 65 29.23 11.16 9.41
CA ALA A 65 28.19 10.34 8.84
C ALA A 65 27.37 11.11 7.79
N ARG A 66 26.75 10.36 6.88
CA ARG A 66 25.75 10.84 5.93
C ARG A 66 24.49 9.99 6.04
N VAL A 67 23.38 10.55 5.57
CA VAL A 67 22.14 9.81 5.37
C VAL A 67 22.37 8.65 4.39
N ALA A 68 21.80 7.49 4.69
CA ALA A 68 21.82 6.35 3.78
C ALA A 68 20.85 6.57 2.61
N THR A 69 21.24 6.12 1.43
CA THR A 69 20.45 6.10 0.21
C THR A 69 20.03 4.66 -0.10
N LEU A 70 19.07 4.46 -1.00
CA LEU A 70 18.68 3.10 -1.42
C LEU A 70 19.86 2.31 -1.99
N GLU A 71 20.82 2.98 -2.63
CA GLU A 71 22.01 2.35 -3.22
C GLU A 71 22.92 1.71 -2.16
N ASP A 72 22.97 2.29 -0.96
CA ASP A 72 23.77 1.78 0.18
C ASP A 72 23.21 0.48 0.76
N LEU A 73 21.97 0.13 0.43
CA LEU A 73 21.28 -1.04 1.01
C LEU A 73 21.59 -2.33 0.24
N GLU A 74 21.93 -3.36 1.00
CA GLU A 74 21.99 -4.76 0.59
C GLU A 74 20.64 -5.44 0.82
N LYS A 75 20.38 -6.56 0.13
CA LYS A 75 19.06 -7.23 0.17
C LYS A 75 18.59 -7.63 1.57
N ASN A 76 19.51 -8.01 2.45
CA ASN A 76 19.18 -8.53 3.78
C ASN A 76 20.23 -8.12 4.82
N TYR A 77 19.74 -7.76 6.00
CA TYR A 77 20.54 -7.43 7.16
C TYR A 77 20.06 -8.17 8.40
N SER A 78 20.99 -8.57 9.26
CA SER A 78 20.66 -8.99 10.62
C SER A 78 20.42 -7.75 11.48
N LEU A 79 19.29 -7.75 12.19
CA LEU A 79 18.80 -6.67 13.03
C LEU A 79 18.48 -7.23 14.42
N PRO A 80 19.40 -7.12 15.39
CA PRO A 80 19.18 -7.63 16.75
C PRO A 80 18.07 -6.83 17.44
N LEU A 81 16.93 -7.47 17.70
CA LEU A 81 15.78 -6.90 18.40
C LEU A 81 15.17 -7.93 19.34
N PHE A 82 14.63 -7.49 20.47
CA PHE A 82 13.94 -8.36 21.44
C PHE A 82 14.79 -9.56 21.93
N GLY A 83 16.12 -9.42 21.93
CA GLY A 83 17.04 -10.48 22.33
C GLY A 83 17.26 -11.58 21.27
N THR A 84 16.85 -11.36 20.03
CA THR A 84 17.07 -12.28 18.90
C THR A 84 17.49 -11.52 17.64
N ASP A 85 18.06 -12.23 16.66
CA ASP A 85 18.39 -11.66 15.35
C ASP A 85 17.15 -11.74 14.44
N LEU A 86 16.52 -10.59 14.19
CA LEU A 86 15.54 -10.44 13.11
C LEU A 86 16.28 -10.15 11.80
N TYR A 87 15.58 -10.25 10.66
CA TYR A 87 16.10 -9.77 9.39
C TYR A 87 15.36 -8.53 8.92
N LEU A 88 16.10 -7.47 8.57
CA LEU A 88 15.59 -6.39 7.73
C LEU A 88 15.86 -6.77 6.27
N ALA A 89 14.79 -6.95 5.49
CA ALA A 89 14.87 -7.22 4.06
C ALA A 89 14.43 -5.99 3.25
N THR A 90 15.23 -5.64 2.25
CA THR A 90 15.00 -4.50 1.35
C THR A 90 14.61 -4.96 -0.06
N GLY A 91 14.58 -6.28 -0.28
CA GLY A 91 14.20 -6.90 -1.55
C GLY A 91 15.00 -6.39 -2.74
N SER A 92 14.28 -6.00 -3.78
CA SER A 92 14.79 -5.46 -5.03
C SER A 92 14.74 -3.93 -5.06
N LYS A 93 14.56 -3.30 -3.88
CA LYS A 93 14.47 -1.84 -3.68
C LYS A 93 13.26 -1.24 -4.40
N LEU A 94 12.16 -2.00 -4.49
CA LEU A 94 10.89 -1.59 -5.12
C LEU A 94 9.95 -0.87 -4.13
N GLY A 95 10.50 -0.27 -3.08
CA GLY A 95 9.74 0.49 -2.10
C GLY A 95 9.06 -0.33 -1.01
N VAL A 96 9.02 -1.66 -1.13
CA VAL A 96 8.57 -2.57 -0.07
C VAL A 96 9.76 -2.98 0.79
N PHE A 97 9.59 -2.97 2.10
CA PHE A 97 10.57 -3.42 3.10
C PHE A 97 9.89 -4.40 4.04
N SER A 98 10.68 -5.19 4.75
CA SER A 98 10.12 -6.07 5.77
C SER A 98 11.07 -6.41 6.91
N LEU A 99 10.48 -6.68 8.07
CA LEU A 99 11.14 -7.25 9.23
C LEU A 99 10.69 -8.70 9.38
N TRP A 100 11.63 -9.63 9.41
CA TRP A 100 11.35 -11.05 9.55
C TRP A 100 11.86 -11.60 10.87
N ILE A 101 10.99 -12.29 11.57
CA ILE A 101 11.39 -13.43 12.38
C ILE A 101 11.48 -14.62 11.41
N PRO A 102 12.65 -15.28 11.31
CA PRO A 102 12.87 -16.28 10.28
C PRO A 102 11.77 -17.34 10.26
N ASP A 103 11.20 -17.56 9.06
CA ASP A 103 10.26 -18.62 8.71
C ASP A 103 9.00 -18.73 9.60
N THR A 104 8.66 -17.68 10.35
CA THR A 104 7.61 -17.72 11.39
C THR A 104 6.69 -16.51 11.39
N ALA A 105 7.24 -15.29 11.35
CA ALA A 105 6.45 -14.06 11.40
C ALA A 105 7.19 -12.91 10.70
N TRP A 106 6.47 -11.97 10.11
CA TRP A 106 7.05 -10.79 9.51
C TRP A 106 6.09 -9.61 9.44
N VAL A 107 6.66 -8.41 9.38
CA VAL A 107 5.97 -7.18 9.00
C VAL A 107 6.46 -6.80 7.62
N ALA A 108 5.57 -6.58 6.67
CA ALA A 108 5.89 -5.97 5.38
C ALA A 108 5.28 -4.57 5.33
N PHE A 109 6.01 -3.59 4.81
CA PHE A 109 5.56 -2.19 4.77
C PHE A 109 6.15 -1.43 3.60
N ARG A 110 5.44 -0.38 3.17
CA ARG A 110 5.84 0.56 2.13
C ARG A 110 6.63 1.71 2.75
N SER A 111 7.74 2.07 2.11
CA SER A 111 8.49 3.29 2.42
C SER A 111 9.17 3.83 1.17
N ASP A 112 9.16 5.15 0.98
CA ASP A 112 9.94 5.81 -0.08
C ASP A 112 11.42 5.96 0.28
N PHE A 113 11.81 5.51 1.48
CA PHE A 113 13.16 5.61 2.02
C PHE A 113 13.75 7.02 1.96
N LYS A 114 12.87 8.01 2.09
CA LYS A 114 13.25 9.42 2.10
C LYS A 114 14.11 9.69 3.33
N ASP A 115 15.20 10.41 3.11
CA ASP A 115 16.14 10.80 4.17
C ASP A 115 16.69 9.60 4.98
N GLY A 116 16.80 8.42 4.36
CA GLY A 116 17.33 7.21 4.99
C GLY A 116 16.42 6.62 6.07
N VAL A 117 15.13 6.96 6.04
CA VAL A 117 14.16 6.59 7.07
C VAL A 117 13.22 5.49 6.58
N LEU A 118 13.08 4.45 7.39
CA LEU A 118 12.01 3.46 7.30
C LEU A 118 11.03 3.69 8.44
N GLU A 119 9.78 4.00 8.12
CA GLU A 119 8.71 4.13 9.09
C GLU A 119 7.65 3.07 8.81
N PHE A 120 7.15 2.43 9.86
CA PHE A 120 6.07 1.46 9.74
C PHE A 120 5.16 1.50 10.94
N SER A 121 3.85 1.49 10.70
CA SER A 121 2.84 1.43 11.75
C SER A 121 1.52 0.85 11.23
N GLU A 122 0.76 0.21 12.12
CA GLU A 122 -0.62 -0.22 11.82
C GLU A 122 -1.51 1.01 11.59
N GLU A 123 -1.37 2.03 12.44
CA GLU A 123 -2.13 3.28 12.36
C GLU A 123 -1.83 4.09 11.09
N GLY A 124 -0.57 4.11 10.66
CA GLY A 124 -0.14 4.72 9.41
C GLY A 124 -0.60 3.96 8.17
N LYS A 125 -1.22 2.78 8.33
CA LYS A 125 -1.79 1.95 7.25
C LYS A 125 -0.83 1.69 6.10
N ASN A 126 0.47 1.65 6.39
CA ASN A 126 1.52 1.50 5.39
C ASN A 126 2.13 0.09 5.35
N GLY A 127 1.57 -0.86 6.10
CA GLY A 127 2.09 -2.21 6.16
C GLY A 127 1.09 -3.21 6.70
N SER A 128 1.57 -4.42 6.91
CA SER A 128 0.79 -5.54 7.39
C SER A 128 1.69 -6.52 8.13
N PHE A 129 1.12 -7.14 9.16
CA PHE A 129 1.79 -8.15 9.97
C PHE A 129 1.22 -9.54 9.66
N LEU A 130 2.11 -10.48 9.39
CA LEU A 130 1.81 -11.90 9.38
C LEU A 130 2.58 -12.55 10.53
N GLY A 131 1.89 -13.23 11.44
CA GLY A 131 2.55 -13.78 12.63
C GLY A 131 2.00 -15.11 13.09
N ALA A 132 2.69 -15.67 14.08
CA ALA A 132 2.29 -16.84 14.84
C ALA A 132 2.40 -16.55 16.34
N ASP A 133 1.72 -17.34 17.17
CA ASP A 133 1.58 -17.06 18.61
C ASP A 133 2.84 -17.46 19.40
N PHE A 134 3.75 -16.51 19.58
CA PHE A 134 4.91 -16.63 20.47
C PHE A 134 5.50 -15.27 20.84
N ALA A 135 6.22 -15.21 21.97
CA ALA A 135 6.61 -13.95 22.63
C ALA A 135 7.37 -12.94 21.75
N VAL A 136 8.24 -13.42 20.85
CA VAL A 136 8.99 -12.53 19.95
C VAL A 136 8.08 -11.98 18.85
N ALA A 137 7.20 -12.80 18.27
CA ALA A 137 6.19 -12.34 17.32
C ALA A 137 5.21 -11.35 17.95
N ASP A 138 4.78 -11.59 19.20
CA ASP A 138 3.96 -10.63 19.95
C ASP A 138 4.68 -9.28 20.14
N SER A 139 5.99 -9.30 20.35
CA SER A 139 6.80 -8.10 20.51
C SER A 139 6.94 -7.34 19.20
N LEU A 140 7.15 -8.04 18.08
CA LEU A 140 7.18 -7.45 16.74
C LEU A 140 5.80 -6.88 16.36
N GLN A 141 4.72 -7.60 16.64
CA GLN A 141 3.36 -7.11 16.42
C GLN A 141 3.12 -5.85 17.24
N LYS A 142 3.45 -5.84 18.54
CA LYS A 142 3.33 -4.64 19.40
C LYS A 142 4.14 -3.45 18.86
N LEU A 143 5.34 -3.69 18.33
CA LEU A 143 6.14 -2.65 17.69
C LEU A 143 5.42 -2.08 16.46
N PHE A 144 4.89 -2.94 15.58
CA PHE A 144 4.10 -2.52 14.42
C PHE A 144 2.84 -1.74 14.82
N LYS A 145 2.09 -2.20 15.83
CA LYS A 145 0.89 -1.51 16.32
C LYS A 145 1.18 -0.11 16.85
N LYS A 146 2.28 0.04 17.60
CA LYS A 146 2.71 1.34 18.16
C LYS A 146 3.32 2.27 17.12
N GLY A 147 3.83 1.71 16.03
CA GLY A 147 4.68 2.40 15.08
C GLY A 147 6.14 2.44 15.49
N ALA A 148 7.01 2.39 14.49
CA ALA A 148 8.44 2.50 14.67
C ALA A 148 9.14 3.15 13.47
N THR A 149 10.28 3.74 13.77
CA THR A 149 11.17 4.42 12.82
C THR A 149 12.54 3.80 12.91
N ILE A 150 13.07 3.29 11.80
CA ILE A 150 14.46 2.89 11.65
C ILE A 150 15.15 3.95 10.79
N LYS A 151 16.03 4.75 11.41
CA LYS A 151 16.90 5.69 10.69
C LYS A 151 18.19 4.99 10.29
N LEU A 152 18.59 5.09 9.03
CA LEU A 152 19.82 4.52 8.50
C LEU A 152 20.81 5.59 8.05
N ILE A 153 22.06 5.41 8.44
CA ILE A 153 23.17 6.31 8.10
C ILE A 153 24.36 5.50 7.63
N VAL A 154 25.22 6.11 6.83
CA VAL A 154 26.55 5.59 6.52
C VAL A 154 27.56 6.40 7.34
N ASN A 155 28.32 5.73 8.19
CA ASN A 155 29.28 6.40 9.07
C ASN A 155 30.56 6.82 8.31
N SER A 156 31.49 7.45 9.03
CA SER A 156 32.76 7.94 8.45
C SER A 156 33.70 6.84 7.91
N GLU A 157 33.43 5.58 8.24
CA GLU A 157 34.17 4.41 7.78
C GLU A 157 33.41 3.64 6.68
N ASP A 158 32.40 4.27 6.08
CA ASP A 158 31.55 3.69 5.03
C ASP A 158 30.76 2.44 5.49
N ARG A 159 30.41 2.38 6.79
CA ARG A 159 29.61 1.30 7.37
C ARG A 159 28.19 1.77 7.63
N LEU A 160 27.22 0.95 7.21
CA LEU A 160 25.81 1.21 7.44
C LEU A 160 25.45 0.98 8.92
N GLN A 161 24.79 1.95 9.53
CA GLN A 161 24.31 1.91 10.90
C GLN A 161 22.83 2.22 10.96
N TYR A 162 22.15 1.71 11.98
CA TYR A 162 20.73 1.95 12.20
C TYR A 162 20.46 2.50 13.61
N SER A 163 19.40 3.29 13.73
CA SER A 163 18.80 3.73 14.99
C SER A 163 17.31 3.39 14.97
N LEU A 164 16.84 2.62 15.95
CA LEU A 164 15.42 2.35 16.14
C LEU A 164 14.83 3.37 17.11
N ASN A 165 13.80 4.11 16.70
CA ASN A 165 13.08 5.11 17.51
C ASN A 165 14.01 6.09 18.24
N GLY A 166 15.06 6.58 17.57
CA GLY A 166 16.02 7.55 18.13
C GLY A 166 17.01 6.97 19.14
N SER A 167 17.11 5.65 19.26
CA SER A 167 18.17 5.00 20.03
C SER A 167 19.57 5.26 19.46
N LYS A 168 20.62 4.88 20.19
CA LYS A 168 21.99 5.01 19.69
C LYS A 168 22.19 4.19 18.42
N TYR A 169 22.93 4.74 17.47
CA TYR A 169 23.30 4.04 16.25
C TYR A 169 24.10 2.77 16.56
N ALA A 170 23.72 1.68 15.89
CA ALA A 170 24.39 0.39 15.95
C ALA A 170 24.74 -0.07 14.53
N ASP A 171 25.85 -0.81 14.40
CA ASP A 171 26.30 -1.35 13.11
C ASP A 171 25.29 -2.37 12.58
N LEU A 172 24.88 -2.21 11.32
CA LEU A 172 24.02 -3.15 10.63
C LEU A 172 24.88 -4.19 9.91
N LYS A 173 24.62 -5.48 10.12
CA LYS A 173 25.41 -6.57 9.53
C LYS A 173 24.66 -7.21 8.37
N THR A 174 25.29 -7.31 7.21
CA THR A 174 24.70 -8.02 6.06
C THR A 174 24.44 -9.49 6.41
N ALA A 175 23.28 -10.00 6.00
CA ALA A 175 22.88 -11.38 6.19
C ALA A 175 22.84 -12.13 4.85
N LYS A 176 23.36 -13.36 4.83
CA LYS A 176 23.25 -14.25 3.68
C LYS A 176 22.03 -15.15 3.85
N VAL A 177 21.01 -14.95 3.02
CA VAL A 177 19.80 -15.77 3.00
C VAL A 177 19.91 -16.79 1.87
N LYS A 178 19.71 -18.07 2.19
CA LYS A 178 19.72 -19.14 1.18
C LYS A 178 18.51 -18.98 0.26
N ILE A 179 18.76 -19.16 -1.04
CA ILE A 179 17.75 -19.10 -2.08
C ILE A 179 17.49 -20.51 -2.62
N SER A 180 16.25 -20.79 -2.99
CA SER A 180 15.90 -22.01 -3.72
C SER A 180 16.14 -21.80 -5.21
N GLU A 181 16.81 -22.74 -5.88
CA GLU A 181 17.19 -22.59 -7.31
C GLU A 181 15.99 -22.44 -8.25
N ASN A 182 14.86 -23.05 -7.92
CA ASN A 182 13.65 -23.04 -8.75
C ASN A 182 12.66 -21.94 -8.38
N VAL A 183 13.07 -20.94 -7.61
CA VAL A 183 12.19 -19.86 -7.11
C VAL A 183 12.76 -18.50 -7.51
N ILE A 184 11.88 -17.62 -7.97
CA ILE A 184 12.22 -16.22 -8.22
C ILE A 184 12.49 -15.55 -6.88
N SER A 185 13.64 -14.88 -6.76
CA SER A 185 14.12 -14.22 -5.55
C SER A 185 14.39 -12.73 -5.72
N ASP A 186 14.01 -12.19 -6.88
CA ASP A 186 14.20 -10.81 -7.26
C ASP A 186 12.92 -10.31 -7.93
N GLY A 187 12.24 -9.37 -7.28
CA GLY A 187 10.96 -8.81 -7.71
C GLY A 187 11.06 -8.05 -9.03
N SER A 188 12.24 -7.54 -9.38
CA SER A 188 12.46 -6.87 -10.68
C SER A 188 12.22 -7.81 -11.86
N LYS A 189 12.34 -9.14 -11.66
CA LYS A 189 12.05 -10.14 -12.70
C LYS A 189 10.58 -10.27 -13.07
N LEU A 190 9.68 -9.75 -12.23
CA LEU A 190 8.25 -9.70 -12.53
C LEU A 190 7.87 -8.42 -13.28
N ASN A 191 8.72 -7.39 -13.27
CA ASN A 191 8.40 -6.11 -13.87
C ASN A 191 8.05 -6.26 -15.37
N GLY A 192 6.93 -5.70 -15.79
CA GLY A 192 6.45 -5.78 -17.18
C GLY A 192 5.79 -7.12 -17.53
N LEU A 193 5.53 -7.99 -16.55
CA LEU A 193 4.85 -9.27 -16.76
C LEU A 193 3.41 -9.25 -16.24
N THR A 194 2.55 -9.95 -16.95
CA THR A 194 1.24 -10.39 -16.47
C THR A 194 1.24 -11.91 -16.32
N LEU A 195 0.91 -12.38 -15.12
CA LEU A 195 0.75 -13.80 -14.79
C LEU A 195 -0.75 -14.12 -14.74
N GLU A 196 -1.23 -14.91 -15.70
CA GLU A 196 -2.60 -15.40 -15.75
C GLU A 196 -2.67 -16.79 -15.12
N CYS A 197 -3.18 -16.85 -13.89
CA CYS A 197 -3.23 -18.05 -13.06
C CYS A 197 -4.64 -18.66 -13.07
N LYS A 198 -4.74 -19.94 -13.41
CA LYS A 198 -6.03 -20.65 -13.37
C LYS A 198 -6.25 -21.26 -11.99
N GLN A 199 -7.39 -20.93 -11.39
CA GLN A 199 -7.94 -21.62 -10.22
C GLN A 199 -9.11 -22.51 -10.65
N GLU A 200 -9.61 -23.37 -9.76
CA GLU A 200 -10.67 -24.34 -10.10
C GLU A 200 -11.95 -23.69 -10.67
N LYS A 201 -12.25 -22.44 -10.27
CA LYS A 201 -13.50 -21.73 -10.64
C LYS A 201 -13.30 -20.34 -11.25
N SER A 202 -12.08 -19.81 -11.23
CA SER A 202 -11.78 -18.45 -11.69
C SER A 202 -10.39 -18.39 -12.33
N THR A 203 -10.11 -17.30 -13.03
CA THR A 203 -8.76 -16.99 -13.51
C THR A 203 -8.38 -15.64 -12.90
N VAL A 204 -7.23 -15.62 -12.22
CA VAL A 204 -6.69 -14.40 -11.62
C VAL A 204 -5.53 -13.93 -12.47
N LYS A 205 -5.53 -12.65 -12.85
CA LYS A 205 -4.44 -12.01 -13.58
C LYS A 205 -3.68 -11.09 -12.64
N TYR A 206 -2.38 -11.34 -12.48
CA TYR A 206 -1.48 -10.47 -11.73
C TYR A 206 -0.58 -9.72 -12.71
N SER A 207 -0.76 -8.42 -12.85
CA SER A 207 0.06 -7.56 -13.69
C SER A 207 1.02 -6.75 -12.82
N PHE A 208 2.31 -6.76 -13.18
CA PHE A 208 3.38 -6.14 -12.40
C PHE A 208 4.06 -5.03 -13.21
N TYR A 209 4.29 -3.89 -12.57
CA TYR A 209 4.90 -2.71 -13.18
C TYR A 209 5.61 -1.86 -12.12
N GLU A 210 6.94 -1.72 -12.21
CA GLU A 210 7.79 -0.85 -11.40
C GLU A 210 7.50 -0.91 -9.88
N GLY A 211 7.46 -2.12 -9.31
CA GLY A 211 7.18 -2.31 -7.87
C GLY A 211 5.71 -2.17 -7.48
N ARG A 212 4.82 -1.95 -8.46
CA ARG A 212 3.37 -1.94 -8.30
C ARG A 212 2.72 -3.15 -8.97
N TYR A 213 1.58 -3.59 -8.44
CA TYR A 213 0.82 -4.68 -9.03
C TYR A 213 -0.67 -4.37 -9.12
N VAL A 214 -1.34 -4.98 -10.09
CA VAL A 214 -2.81 -5.05 -10.18
C VAL A 214 -3.19 -6.53 -10.28
N ALA A 215 -4.09 -6.99 -9.43
CA ALA A 215 -4.68 -8.31 -9.48
C ALA A 215 -6.16 -8.21 -9.88
N GLU A 216 -6.58 -9.03 -10.84
CA GLU A 216 -7.95 -9.01 -11.40
C GLU A 216 -8.54 -10.41 -11.46
N SER A 217 -9.79 -10.57 -11.04
CA SER A 217 -10.55 -11.82 -11.07
C SER A 217 -11.99 -11.56 -11.47
N GLY A 218 -12.31 -11.69 -12.75
CA GLY A 218 -13.61 -11.26 -13.28
C GLY A 218 -13.72 -9.74 -13.20
N ASP A 219 -14.78 -9.25 -12.55
CA ASP A 219 -15.01 -7.81 -12.34
C ASP A 219 -14.25 -7.27 -11.11
N GLU A 220 -13.78 -8.16 -10.22
CA GLU A 220 -13.14 -7.77 -8.97
C GLU A 220 -11.64 -7.52 -9.15
N TRP A 221 -11.12 -6.52 -8.45
CA TRP A 221 -9.71 -6.15 -8.53
C TRP A 221 -9.15 -5.58 -7.23
N GLU A 222 -7.85 -5.76 -7.05
CA GLU A 222 -7.03 -5.08 -6.05
C GLU A 222 -5.72 -4.62 -6.69
N ALA A 223 -5.06 -3.68 -6.04
CA ALA A 223 -3.76 -3.20 -6.48
C ALA A 223 -2.96 -2.61 -5.33
N GLY A 224 -1.64 -2.58 -5.49
CA GLY A 224 -0.76 -2.16 -4.43
C GLY A 224 0.71 -2.27 -4.81
N TYR A 225 1.54 -2.47 -3.81
CA TYR A 225 2.99 -2.57 -3.97
C TYR A 225 3.44 -4.03 -3.86
N TYR A 226 4.50 -4.37 -4.57
CA TYR A 226 5.07 -5.70 -4.47
C TYR A 226 6.60 -5.69 -4.45
N ASP A 227 7.16 -6.74 -3.85
CA ASP A 227 8.55 -7.13 -4.05
C ASP A 227 8.71 -8.61 -3.72
N ILE A 228 9.85 -9.20 -4.10
CA ILE A 228 10.22 -10.54 -3.66
C ILE A 228 11.32 -10.44 -2.61
N GLN A 229 10.99 -10.89 -1.41
CA GLN A 229 11.89 -10.84 -0.25
C GLN A 229 11.98 -12.22 0.37
N ARG A 230 13.21 -12.69 0.60
CA ARG A 230 13.47 -14.05 1.12
C ARG A 230 12.72 -15.15 0.36
N SER A 231 12.65 -15.03 -0.97
CA SER A 231 11.96 -15.96 -1.88
C SER A 231 10.42 -16.00 -1.71
N LYS A 232 9.84 -14.96 -1.11
CA LYS A 232 8.39 -14.75 -1.03
C LYS A 232 8.03 -13.48 -1.77
N LEU A 233 7.10 -13.58 -2.71
CA LEU A 233 6.36 -12.45 -3.26
C LEU A 233 5.50 -11.88 -2.14
N LEU A 234 5.81 -10.65 -1.74
CA LEU A 234 5.01 -9.86 -0.82
C LEU A 234 4.21 -8.89 -1.67
N MET A 235 2.89 -8.90 -1.52
CA MET A 235 1.97 -7.96 -2.15
C MET A 235 1.21 -7.23 -1.04
N LEU A 236 1.41 -5.92 -0.98
CA LEU A 236 0.79 -5.00 -0.03
C LEU A 236 -0.35 -4.26 -0.74
N PRO A 237 -1.60 -4.73 -0.62
CA PRO A 237 -2.71 -4.09 -1.31
C PRO A 237 -2.99 -2.71 -0.69
N THR A 238 -3.26 -1.73 -1.54
CA THR A 238 -3.54 -0.33 -1.15
C THR A 238 -4.90 0.14 -1.69
N PHE A 239 -5.23 -0.32 -2.91
CA PHE A 239 -6.49 -0.05 -3.60
C PHE A 239 -7.28 -1.34 -3.75
N ILE A 240 -8.58 -1.27 -3.47
CA ILE A 240 -9.52 -2.38 -3.64
C ILE A 240 -10.87 -1.84 -4.06
N GLU A 241 -11.58 -2.62 -4.86
CA GLU A 241 -12.92 -2.28 -5.35
C GLU A 241 -13.97 -2.18 -4.22
N LYS A 242 -13.89 -3.03 -3.18
CA LYS A 242 -14.85 -3.09 -2.07
C LYS A 242 -14.14 -3.00 -0.71
N ASP A 243 -14.70 -2.21 0.20
CA ASP A 243 -14.12 -1.98 1.52
C ASP A 243 -14.04 -3.29 2.32
N SER A 244 -12.84 -3.87 2.31
CA SER A 244 -12.52 -5.10 3.00
C SER A 244 -11.11 -5.00 3.55
N TYR A 245 -10.85 -5.77 4.60
CA TYR A 245 -9.51 -5.89 5.14
C TYR A 245 -8.58 -6.40 4.03
N LEU A 246 -7.48 -5.67 3.80
CA LEU A 246 -6.45 -5.98 2.81
C LEU A 246 -5.27 -6.66 3.50
N PRO A 247 -5.30 -7.99 3.72
CA PRO A 247 -4.16 -8.68 4.30
C PRO A 247 -2.95 -8.58 3.36
N LEU A 248 -1.75 -8.66 3.93
CA LEU A 248 -0.56 -9.00 3.18
C LEU A 248 -0.78 -10.32 2.44
N VAL A 249 -0.65 -10.29 1.12
CA VAL A 249 -0.65 -11.51 0.31
C VAL A 249 0.79 -11.98 0.15
N THR A 250 1.04 -13.23 0.51
CA THR A 250 2.37 -13.86 0.45
C THR A 250 2.34 -15.12 -0.39
N MET A 251 3.21 -15.21 -1.39
CA MET A 251 3.27 -16.36 -2.29
C MET A 251 4.72 -16.73 -2.61
N THR A 252 4.96 -17.98 -2.99
CA THR A 252 6.21 -18.40 -3.64
C THR A 252 5.98 -18.37 -5.14
N VAL A 253 6.95 -17.87 -5.92
CA VAL A 253 6.84 -17.86 -7.38
C VAL A 253 7.98 -18.69 -7.96
N GLY A 254 7.62 -19.82 -8.57
CA GLY A 254 8.55 -20.68 -9.29
C GLY A 254 9.13 -19.99 -10.53
N THR A 255 10.31 -20.44 -10.98
CA THR A 255 10.89 -19.96 -12.25
C THR A 255 10.06 -20.35 -13.48
N ASP A 256 9.15 -21.31 -13.32
CA ASP A 256 8.12 -21.72 -14.27
C ASP A 256 6.79 -20.96 -14.10
N TYR A 257 6.75 -19.96 -13.22
CA TYR A 257 5.56 -19.19 -12.82
C TYR A 257 4.45 -20.02 -12.17
N THR A 258 4.79 -21.17 -11.60
CA THR A 258 3.91 -21.81 -10.62
C THR A 258 3.91 -20.97 -9.34
N MET A 259 2.72 -20.58 -8.87
CA MET A 259 2.56 -19.80 -7.65
C MET A 259 1.99 -20.68 -6.54
N ASP A 260 2.67 -20.70 -5.40
CA ASP A 260 2.23 -21.43 -4.21
C ASP A 260 1.84 -20.43 -3.12
N ASP A 261 0.58 -20.47 -2.69
CA ASP A 261 0.13 -19.69 -1.55
C ASP A 261 0.62 -20.29 -0.21
N ALA A 262 0.52 -19.51 0.86
CA ALA A 262 0.94 -19.93 2.19
C ALA A 262 0.08 -21.07 2.80
N THR A 263 -1.10 -21.32 2.24
CA THR A 263 -2.04 -22.37 2.68
C THR A 263 -1.83 -23.70 1.96
N GLY A 264 -0.91 -23.75 0.99
CA GLY A 264 -0.58 -24.95 0.21
C GLY A 264 -1.34 -25.08 -1.10
N GLY A 265 -2.11 -24.06 -1.50
CA GLY A 265 -2.71 -23.97 -2.83
C GLY A 265 -1.63 -23.68 -3.87
N GLN A 266 -1.60 -24.49 -4.93
CA GLN A 266 -0.68 -24.33 -6.05
C GLN A 266 -1.47 -24.00 -7.31
N GLN A 267 -1.04 -22.95 -8.01
CA GLN A 267 -1.64 -22.52 -9.28
C GLN A 267 -0.56 -22.32 -10.33
N THR A 268 -0.72 -22.97 -11.49
CA THR A 268 0.17 -22.74 -12.63
C THR A 268 -0.31 -21.52 -13.41
N CYS A 269 0.60 -20.57 -13.64
CA CYS A 269 0.31 -19.33 -14.33
C CYS A 269 0.95 -19.31 -15.72
N LYS A 270 0.29 -18.65 -16.66
CA LYS A 270 0.87 -18.29 -17.96
C LYS A 270 1.41 -16.88 -17.87
N SER A 271 2.69 -16.69 -18.18
CA SER A 271 3.28 -15.36 -18.27
C SER A 271 3.10 -14.76 -19.67
N SER A 272 2.90 -13.45 -19.70
CA SER A 272 2.91 -12.63 -20.91
C SER A 272 3.53 -11.28 -20.58
N SER A 273 4.11 -10.60 -21.57
CA SER A 273 4.56 -9.22 -21.40
C SER A 273 3.36 -8.29 -21.41
N ASN A 274 3.28 -7.36 -20.47
CA ASN A 274 2.38 -6.22 -20.57
C ASN A 274 3.13 -5.00 -21.13
N LYS A 275 2.36 -4.07 -21.71
CA LYS A 275 2.88 -2.79 -22.22
C LYS A 275 2.04 -1.69 -21.61
N TYR A 276 2.40 -1.32 -20.39
CA TYR A 276 1.88 -0.10 -19.82
C TYR A 276 2.50 1.11 -20.52
N GLU A 277 1.67 2.09 -20.87
CA GLU A 277 2.17 3.41 -21.25
C GLU A 277 2.55 4.14 -19.96
N ALA A 278 3.79 4.57 -19.83
CA ALA A 278 4.25 5.21 -18.60
C ALA A 278 3.62 6.60 -18.47
N ILE A 279 2.80 6.82 -17.43
CA ILE A 279 2.34 8.14 -17.02
C ILE A 279 3.09 8.54 -15.76
N ASP A 280 3.70 9.71 -15.83
CA ASP A 280 4.41 10.29 -14.69
C ASP A 280 3.38 10.82 -13.68
N HIS A 281 3.46 10.32 -12.45
CA HIS A 281 2.57 10.69 -11.35
C HIS A 281 2.55 12.21 -11.14
N GLU A 282 3.71 12.87 -11.17
CA GLU A 282 3.80 14.33 -10.96
C GLU A 282 3.22 15.11 -12.13
N LYS A 283 3.20 14.53 -13.34
CA LYS A 283 2.66 15.23 -14.52
C LYS A 283 1.14 15.18 -14.59
N ILE A 284 0.53 14.06 -14.20
CA ILE A 284 -0.94 13.92 -14.20
C ILE A 284 -1.58 14.57 -12.98
N ALA A 285 -0.80 14.81 -11.91
CA ALA A 285 -1.24 15.64 -10.80
C ALA A 285 -1.59 17.05 -11.28
N GLY A 286 -2.75 17.56 -10.84
CA GLY A 286 -3.31 18.81 -11.29
C GLY A 286 -4.81 18.90 -11.06
N GLU A 287 -5.38 20.00 -11.52
CA GLU A 287 -6.83 20.18 -11.63
C GLU A 287 -7.25 19.91 -13.07
N TRP A 288 -8.35 19.18 -13.23
CA TRP A 288 -8.90 18.78 -14.51
C TRP A 288 -10.40 19.03 -14.52
N VAL A 289 -10.90 19.57 -15.63
CA VAL A 289 -12.31 19.96 -15.76
C VAL A 289 -12.97 19.22 -16.91
N ALA A 290 -14.28 18.99 -16.77
CA ALA A 290 -15.09 18.37 -17.79
C ALA A 290 -16.55 18.83 -17.68
N ASP A 291 -17.23 18.96 -18.81
CA ASP A 291 -18.65 19.24 -18.87
C ASP A 291 -19.39 18.00 -19.40
N LYS A 292 -20.33 17.47 -18.62
CA LYS A 292 -21.10 16.29 -19.02
C LYS A 292 -22.52 16.35 -18.45
N ASP A 293 -23.50 16.14 -19.31
CA ASP A 293 -24.93 16.06 -18.95
C ASP A 293 -25.46 17.28 -18.16
N GLY A 294 -24.88 18.46 -18.42
CA GLY A 294 -25.23 19.71 -17.74
C GLY A 294 -24.67 19.83 -16.32
N TYR A 295 -23.66 19.02 -15.99
CA TYR A 295 -22.85 19.14 -14.79
C TYR A 295 -21.43 19.61 -15.14
N ASP A 296 -20.95 20.56 -14.35
CA ASP A 296 -19.56 21.02 -14.38
C ASP A 296 -18.77 20.15 -13.41
N TRP A 297 -17.77 19.42 -13.90
CA TRP A 297 -16.95 18.52 -13.11
C TRP A 297 -15.56 19.07 -12.89
N THR A 298 -15.04 18.89 -11.69
CA THR A 298 -13.65 19.16 -11.34
C THR A 298 -13.04 17.94 -10.67
N LEU A 299 -11.94 17.43 -11.23
CA LEU A 299 -11.11 16.39 -10.66
C LEU A 299 -9.77 17.01 -10.25
N THR A 300 -9.42 16.90 -8.98
CA THR A 300 -8.12 17.33 -8.47
C THR A 300 -7.31 16.11 -8.06
N LEU A 301 -6.14 15.94 -8.66
CA LEU A 301 -5.14 14.92 -8.32
C LEU A 301 -3.93 15.63 -7.70
N LYS A 302 -3.70 15.48 -6.40
CA LYS A 302 -2.55 16.10 -5.72
C LYS A 302 -1.33 15.19 -5.77
N ASP A 303 -0.14 15.76 -5.91
CA ASP A 303 1.16 15.05 -5.82
C ASP A 303 1.30 14.19 -4.56
N SER A 304 0.60 14.55 -3.49
CA SER A 304 0.57 13.78 -2.24
C SER A 304 -0.23 12.48 -2.32
N GLY A 305 -0.75 12.10 -3.50
CA GLY A 305 -1.65 10.95 -3.67
C GLY A 305 -3.07 11.18 -3.15
N LYS A 306 -3.46 12.42 -2.81
CA LYS A 306 -4.85 12.76 -2.42
C LYS A 306 -5.63 13.22 -3.63
N TYR A 307 -6.90 12.82 -3.74
CA TYR A 307 -7.78 13.35 -4.78
C TYR A 307 -9.09 13.89 -4.22
N SER A 308 -9.74 14.70 -5.05
CA SER A 308 -11.15 15.07 -4.91
C SER A 308 -11.80 15.11 -6.29
N VAL A 309 -13.08 14.77 -6.35
CA VAL A 309 -13.91 14.97 -7.53
C VAL A 309 -15.22 15.61 -7.08
N ASP A 310 -15.57 16.74 -7.69
CA ASP A 310 -16.85 17.39 -7.49
C ASP A 310 -17.60 17.59 -8.80
N SER A 311 -18.93 17.53 -8.72
CA SER A 311 -19.82 17.89 -9.82
C SER A 311 -20.85 18.92 -9.35
N LYS A 312 -21.09 19.92 -10.19
CA LYS A 312 -22.03 21.01 -9.91
C LYS A 312 -23.07 21.13 -11.01
N LYS A 313 -24.29 21.47 -10.62
CA LYS A 313 -25.36 21.86 -11.54
C LYS A 313 -25.76 23.29 -11.22
N GLY A 314 -25.24 24.24 -12.01
CA GLY A 314 -25.25 25.65 -11.62
C GLY A 314 -24.46 25.85 -10.32
N ASN A 315 -25.07 26.48 -9.32
CA ASN A 315 -24.40 26.76 -8.03
C ASN A 315 -24.53 25.64 -6.99
N THR A 316 -25.17 24.52 -7.33
CA THR A 316 -25.42 23.42 -6.40
C THR A 316 -24.44 22.28 -6.64
N THR A 317 -23.67 21.90 -5.63
CA THR A 317 -22.87 20.67 -5.64
C THR A 317 -23.78 19.45 -5.56
N VAL A 318 -23.60 18.53 -6.50
CA VAL A 318 -24.40 17.30 -6.62
C VAL A 318 -23.60 16.07 -6.22
N LEU A 319 -22.30 16.07 -6.50
CA LEU A 319 -21.37 15.04 -6.03
C LEU A 319 -20.13 15.72 -5.44
N ASN A 320 -19.64 15.19 -4.34
CA ASN A 320 -18.34 15.58 -3.77
C ASN A 320 -17.73 14.36 -3.09
N ASN A 321 -16.74 13.77 -3.76
CA ASN A 321 -16.02 12.61 -3.26
C ASN A 321 -14.54 12.92 -3.14
N SER A 322 -13.86 12.28 -2.19
CA SER A 322 -12.43 12.44 -1.98
C SER A 322 -11.79 11.19 -1.39
N GLY A 323 -10.47 11.11 -1.52
CA GLY A 323 -9.69 10.02 -0.97
C GLY A 323 -8.27 10.01 -1.52
N VAL A 324 -7.80 8.82 -1.91
CA VAL A 324 -6.44 8.62 -2.42
C VAL A 324 -6.41 8.10 -3.86
N TRP A 325 -5.34 8.41 -4.58
CA TRP A 325 -5.11 7.98 -5.96
C TRP A 325 -3.63 7.63 -6.18
N ASP A 326 -3.37 6.83 -7.22
CA ASP A 326 -2.03 6.54 -7.75
C ASP A 326 -2.15 6.05 -9.21
N VAL A 327 -1.03 5.99 -9.94
CA VAL A 327 -0.95 5.54 -11.33
C VAL A 327 0.03 4.39 -11.51
N TYR A 328 -0.42 3.38 -12.25
CA TYR A 328 0.24 2.10 -12.45
C TYR A 328 0.49 1.98 -13.95
N GLY A 329 1.58 2.60 -14.41
CA GLY A 329 1.74 2.87 -15.83
C GLY A 329 0.68 3.87 -16.29
N ASN A 330 -0.28 3.43 -17.10
CA ASN A 330 -1.43 4.24 -17.51
C ASN A 330 -2.74 3.83 -16.83
N VAL A 331 -2.71 2.95 -15.84
CA VAL A 331 -3.90 2.62 -15.06
C VAL A 331 -4.00 3.58 -13.88
N LEU A 332 -5.04 4.42 -13.87
CA LEU A 332 -5.39 5.29 -12.76
C LEU A 332 -6.25 4.52 -11.76
N LEU A 333 -5.83 4.55 -10.51
CA LEU A 333 -6.56 3.94 -9.39
C LEU A 333 -6.99 5.04 -8.43
N ILE A 334 -8.24 4.97 -8.01
CA ILE A 334 -8.86 5.89 -7.07
C ILE A 334 -9.51 5.06 -5.96
N LYS A 335 -9.35 5.48 -4.71
CA LYS A 335 -10.03 4.91 -3.54
C LYS A 335 -10.76 6.02 -2.78
N ASN A 336 -12.08 5.97 -2.79
CA ASN A 336 -12.91 6.90 -2.04
C ASN A 336 -12.74 6.64 -0.53
N THR A 337 -12.50 7.70 0.24
CA THR A 337 -12.50 7.65 1.72
C THR A 337 -13.57 8.54 2.33
N ALA A 338 -14.13 9.47 1.54
CA ALA A 338 -15.27 10.29 1.92
C ALA A 338 -16.12 10.57 0.68
N CYS A 339 -17.44 10.41 0.81
CA CYS A 339 -18.39 10.63 -0.27
C CYS A 339 -19.60 11.40 0.22
N SER A 340 -20.18 12.23 -0.65
CA SER A 340 -21.42 12.96 -0.34
C SER A 340 -22.62 12.04 -0.18
N GLU A 341 -22.64 10.90 -0.89
CA GLU A 341 -23.65 9.84 -0.76
C GLU A 341 -22.97 8.49 -0.48
N PRO A 342 -22.65 8.16 0.79
CA PRO A 342 -21.88 6.96 1.12
C PRO A 342 -22.48 5.65 0.63
N GLU A 343 -23.81 5.55 0.58
CA GLU A 343 -24.54 4.33 0.16
C GLU A 343 -24.42 4.02 -1.34
N LYS A 344 -24.07 5.02 -2.16
CA LYS A 344 -23.89 4.89 -3.61
C LYS A 344 -22.42 5.00 -4.04
N CYS A 345 -21.51 5.17 -3.09
CA CYS A 345 -20.12 5.41 -3.43
C CYS A 345 -19.37 4.10 -3.66
N LEU A 346 -18.82 3.90 -4.86
CA LEU A 346 -17.86 2.83 -5.09
C LEU A 346 -16.65 3.01 -4.18
N THR A 347 -16.15 1.94 -3.55
CA THR A 347 -14.94 2.08 -2.71
C THR A 347 -13.72 2.35 -3.58
N GLY A 348 -13.60 1.67 -4.72
CA GLY A 348 -12.49 1.83 -5.66
C GLY A 348 -12.96 2.08 -7.09
N ILE A 349 -12.24 2.94 -7.82
CA ILE A 349 -12.40 3.13 -9.26
C ILE A 349 -11.06 2.80 -9.92
N LYS A 350 -11.10 1.97 -10.95
CA LYS A 350 -9.97 1.68 -11.82
C LYS A 350 -10.31 2.19 -13.21
N GLY A 351 -9.35 2.87 -13.85
CA GLY A 351 -9.51 3.29 -15.24
C GLY A 351 -8.19 3.34 -16.00
N VAL A 352 -8.28 3.27 -17.32
CA VAL A 352 -7.14 3.39 -18.22
C VAL A 352 -7.09 4.81 -18.76
N VAL A 353 -5.97 5.48 -18.49
CA VAL A 353 -5.66 6.79 -19.03
C VAL A 353 -5.09 6.63 -20.44
N SER A 354 -5.58 7.45 -21.37
CA SER A 354 -5.08 7.48 -22.75
C SER A 354 -5.05 8.91 -23.30
N GLY A 355 -4.12 9.16 -24.23
CA GLY A 355 -3.97 10.48 -24.86
C GLY A 355 -3.57 11.59 -23.89
N PHE A 356 -2.83 11.26 -22.83
CA PHE A 356 -2.42 12.21 -21.80
C PHE A 356 -1.48 13.28 -22.37
N ASP A 357 -1.88 14.54 -22.21
CA ASP A 357 -1.10 15.73 -22.50
C ASP A 357 -1.29 16.71 -21.35
N ALA A 358 -0.21 16.98 -20.60
CA ALA A 358 -0.19 17.84 -19.43
C ALA A 358 -0.61 19.30 -19.69
N LYS A 359 -0.90 19.70 -20.93
CA LYS A 359 -1.45 21.03 -21.27
C LYS A 359 -2.83 20.97 -21.91
N LYS A 360 -3.32 19.79 -22.29
CA LYS A 360 -4.61 19.63 -22.97
C LYS A 360 -5.61 18.83 -22.17
N GLY A 361 -5.20 17.72 -21.55
CA GLY A 361 -6.12 16.77 -20.93
C GLY A 361 -5.76 15.32 -21.15
N PHE A 362 -6.73 14.44 -20.86
CA PHE A 362 -6.65 13.00 -21.08
C PHE A 362 -8.04 12.38 -21.19
N ASN A 363 -8.10 11.15 -21.70
CA ASN A 363 -9.28 10.30 -21.58
C ASN A 363 -9.07 9.29 -20.45
N LEU A 364 -10.13 8.98 -19.72
CA LEU A 364 -10.18 8.02 -18.64
C LEU A 364 -11.31 7.02 -18.89
N ASP A 365 -10.98 5.84 -19.39
CA ASP A 365 -11.91 4.72 -19.51
C ASP A 365 -12.00 3.99 -18.17
N HIS A 366 -13.07 4.20 -17.41
CA HIS A 366 -13.17 3.80 -16.00
C HIS A 366 -14.36 2.90 -15.69
N SER A 367 -14.23 2.14 -14.60
CA SER A 367 -15.28 1.25 -14.09
C SER A 367 -16.45 1.94 -13.37
N ASN A 368 -16.41 3.27 -13.17
CA ASN A 368 -17.48 3.97 -12.42
C ASN A 368 -18.81 4.01 -13.20
N THR A 369 -19.83 3.36 -12.63
CA THR A 369 -21.21 3.29 -13.16
C THR A 369 -22.22 4.12 -12.37
N GLU A 370 -21.78 4.89 -11.37
CA GLU A 370 -22.66 5.67 -10.49
C GLU A 370 -23.24 6.90 -11.19
N GLU A 371 -24.39 7.37 -10.70
CA GLU A 371 -25.04 8.61 -11.18
C GLU A 371 -24.83 9.78 -10.19
N PRO A 372 -24.45 10.98 -10.64
CA PRO A 372 -24.21 11.34 -12.04
C PRO A 372 -22.95 10.68 -12.60
N SER A 373 -23.04 10.22 -13.85
CA SER A 373 -21.94 9.47 -14.50
C SER A 373 -20.67 10.29 -14.68
N MET A 374 -19.58 9.85 -14.05
CA MET A 374 -18.26 10.50 -14.13
C MET A 374 -17.81 10.67 -15.61
N PRO A 375 -17.18 11.81 -15.96
CA PRO A 375 -16.68 12.05 -17.31
C PRO A 375 -15.52 11.12 -17.69
N THR A 376 -15.50 10.73 -18.96
CA THR A 376 -14.40 9.96 -19.56
C THR A 376 -13.38 10.83 -20.28
N VAL A 377 -13.64 12.13 -20.43
CA VAL A 377 -12.74 13.10 -21.07
C VAL A 377 -12.52 14.25 -20.10
N TRP A 378 -11.26 14.54 -19.81
CA TRP A 378 -10.84 15.55 -18.86
C TRP A 378 -9.89 16.54 -19.56
N THR A 379 -10.07 17.83 -19.29
CA THR A 379 -9.31 18.90 -19.94
C THR A 379 -8.61 19.79 -18.93
N MET A 380 -7.52 20.43 -19.36
CA MET A 380 -6.83 21.42 -18.53
C MET A 380 -7.70 22.68 -18.37
N PRO A 381 -7.99 23.15 -17.15
CA PRO A 381 -8.74 24.38 -16.95
C PRO A 381 -8.06 25.57 -17.63
N GLN A 382 -8.88 26.47 -18.18
CA GLN A 382 -8.44 27.74 -18.75
C GLN A 382 -8.84 28.87 -17.80
N TYR A 383 -7.92 29.76 -17.48
CA TYR A 383 -8.16 30.93 -16.64
C TYR A 383 -7.91 32.20 -17.45
N GLU A 384 -8.73 33.23 -17.24
CA GLU A 384 -8.59 34.56 -17.88
C GLU A 384 -7.47 35.41 -17.27
#